data_AF-A0A943YJ29-F1
#
_entry.id   AF-A0A943YJ29-F1
#
_cell.length_a   1.000
_cell.length_b   1.000
_cell.length_c   1.000
_cell.angle_alpha   90.00
_cell.angle_beta   90.00
_cell.angle_gamma   90.00
#
_symmetry.space_group_name_H-M   'P 1'
#
loop_
_entity.id
_entity.type
_entity.pdbx_description
1 polymer ?
#
loop_
_entity_poly.entity_id
_entity_poly.type
_entity_poly.pdbx_seq_one_letter_code
_entity_poly.pdbx_strand_id
1 'polypeptide(L)'
;MSDVLLEFFRDMLPAAEEVEWGAAVSIAGTLISGLVGWDAAMEALLVAMAIDYITGVLAAYINPDLALNSQKGFRGICKKITILLLVALAHEIDKATGQPAIQSLVVWFFLGNEGLSILENASKAGLPIPKKLHDTLEQLADSKEAKK
;
A
#
# COMPACT_ATOMS: atom_id res chain seq x y z
N MET A 1 0.58 38.05 31.80
CA MET A 1 -0.06 37.98 30.48
C MET A 1 0.98 37.81 29.38
N SER A 2 2.08 38.58 29.41
CA SER A 2 3.23 38.39 28.51
C SER A 2 3.87 37.00 28.60
N ASP A 3 4.08 36.47 29.82
CA ASP A 3 4.78 35.18 30.00
C ASP A 3 3.91 33.99 29.59
N VAL A 4 2.61 34.04 29.89
CA VAL A 4 1.63 33.04 29.42
C VAL A 4 1.50 33.06 27.89
N LEU A 5 1.57 34.24 27.27
CA LEU A 5 1.60 34.36 25.81
C LEU A 5 2.89 33.76 25.24
N LEU A 6 4.05 34.02 25.86
CA LEU A 6 5.33 33.48 25.43
C LEU A 6 5.42 31.95 25.59
N GLU A 7 4.90 31.39 26.69
CA GLU A 7 4.79 29.94 26.88
C GLU A 7 3.85 29.31 25.86
N PHE A 8 2.69 29.92 25.62
CA PHE A 8 1.76 29.49 24.57
C PHE A 8 2.42 29.43 23.18
N PHE A 9 3.20 30.45 22.81
CA PHE A 9 3.93 30.46 21.54
C PHE A 9 5.09 29.47 21.51
N ARG A 10 5.75 29.22 22.64
CA ARG A 10 6.82 28.22 22.76
C ARG A 10 6.30 26.80 22.62
N ASP A 11 5.12 26.51 23.15
CA ASP A 11 4.46 25.21 23.01
C ASP A 11 3.89 24.98 21.60
N MET A 12 3.67 26.04 20.81
CA MET A 12 3.33 25.93 19.38
C MET A 12 4.55 25.71 18.47
N LEU A 13 5.78 25.93 18.96
CA LEU A 13 6.97 25.66 18.18
C LEU A 13 7.24 24.15 18.18
N PRO A 14 7.28 23.50 17.02
CA PRO A 14 7.60 22.08 16.95
C PRO A 14 9.01 21.84 17.51
N ALA A 15 9.18 20.71 18.19
CA ALA A 15 10.51 20.31 18.64
C ALA A 15 11.42 20.11 17.42
N ALA A 16 12.72 20.33 17.57
CA ALA A 16 13.68 20.14 16.47
C ALA A 16 13.55 18.75 15.82
N GLU A 17 13.27 17.73 16.62
CA GLU A 17 13.02 16.36 16.17
C GLU A 17 11.77 16.23 15.27
N GLU A 18 10.67 16.91 15.61
CA GLU A 18 9.44 16.89 14.81
C GLU A 18 9.67 17.56 13.44
N VAL A 19 10.47 18.62 13.42
CA VAL A 19 10.87 19.31 12.19
C VAL A 19 11.75 18.39 11.32
N GLU A 20 12.69 17.66 11.93
CA GLU A 20 13.58 16.72 11.21
C GLU A 20 12.80 15.58 10.56
N TRP A 21 11.93 14.89 11.31
CA TRP A 21 11.09 13.82 10.77
C TRP A 21 10.11 14.34 9.72
N GLY A 22 9.49 15.50 9.95
CA GLY A 22 8.59 16.14 8.99
C GLY A 22 9.29 16.49 7.67
N ALA A 23 10.52 17.00 7.74
CA ALA A 23 11.34 17.29 6.56
C ALA A 23 11.72 16.00 5.81
N ALA A 24 12.16 14.96 6.52
CA ALA A 24 12.52 13.68 5.92
C ALA A 24 11.35 13.03 5.19
N VAL A 25 10.16 12.99 5.80
CA VAL A 25 8.94 12.45 5.20
C VAL A 25 8.52 13.28 3.99
N SER A 26 8.61 14.61 4.07
CA SER A 26 8.24 15.48 2.95
C SER A 26 9.14 15.29 1.73
N ILE A 27 10.46 15.18 1.94
CA ILE A 27 11.43 14.93 0.87
C ILE A 27 11.17 13.55 0.24
N ALA A 28 11.03 12.51 1.07
CA ALA A 28 10.76 11.16 0.59
C ALA A 28 9.43 11.10 -0.18
N GLY A 29 8.37 11.71 0.35
CA GLY A 29 7.06 11.77 -0.29
C GLY A 29 7.09 12.50 -1.63
N THR A 30 7.83 13.61 -1.72
CA THR A 30 8.00 14.36 -2.97
C THR A 30 8.74 13.54 -4.01
N LEU A 31 9.85 12.88 -3.62
CA LEU A 31 10.62 12.03 -4.53
C LEU A 31 9.80 10.84 -5.03
N ILE A 32 9.09 10.17 -4.13
CA ILE A 32 8.23 9.03 -4.48
C ILE A 32 7.12 9.51 -5.42
N SER A 33 6.38 10.56 -5.07
CA SER A 33 5.30 11.12 -5.90
C SER A 33 5.79 11.49 -7.32
N GLY A 34 7.00 12.03 -7.45
CA GLY A 34 7.59 12.32 -8.77
C GLY A 34 7.97 11.08 -9.59
N LEU A 35 8.31 9.96 -8.94
CA LEU A 35 8.72 8.72 -9.60
C LEU A 35 7.54 7.84 -10.01
N VAL A 36 6.51 7.74 -9.15
CA VAL A 36 5.31 6.94 -9.44
C VAL A 36 4.21 7.76 -10.08
N GLY A 37 4.23 9.09 -10.03
CA GLY A 37 3.07 9.91 -10.38
C GLY A 37 1.94 9.82 -9.34
N TRP A 38 0.97 10.72 -9.45
CA TRP A 38 -0.13 10.82 -8.49
C TRP A 38 -1.47 10.99 -9.23
N ASP A 39 -2.04 9.87 -9.64
CA ASP A 39 -3.38 9.82 -10.25
C ASP A 39 -4.36 9.02 -9.36
N ALA A 40 -5.63 9.02 -9.73
CA ALA A 40 -6.68 8.35 -8.95
C ALA A 40 -6.48 6.82 -8.87
N ALA A 41 -5.87 6.22 -9.90
CA ALA A 41 -5.60 4.78 -9.90
C ALA A 41 -4.48 4.44 -8.90
N MET A 42 -3.41 5.23 -8.89
CA MET A 42 -2.31 5.11 -7.94
C MET A 42 -2.77 5.34 -6.51
N GLU A 43 -3.63 6.34 -6.28
CA GLU A 43 -4.25 6.59 -4.97
C GLU A 43 -5.07 5.37 -4.52
N ALA A 44 -5.90 4.80 -5.39
CA ALA A 44 -6.67 3.60 -5.10
C ALA A 44 -5.77 2.41 -4.72
N LEU A 45 -4.63 2.24 -5.39
CA LEU A 45 -3.65 1.19 -5.06
C LEU A 45 -3.04 1.39 -3.66
N LEU A 46 -2.65 2.61 -3.30
CA LEU A 46 -2.12 2.91 -1.96
C LEU A 46 -3.16 2.66 -0.87
N VAL A 47 -4.42 3.05 -1.10
CA VAL A 47 -5.52 2.78 -0.19
C VAL A 47 -5.76 1.28 -0.06
N ALA A 48 -5.78 0.53 -1.16
CA ALA A 48 -5.94 -0.92 -1.12
C ALA A 48 -4.79 -1.60 -0.37
N MET A 49 -3.53 -1.18 -0.58
CA MET A 49 -2.38 -1.69 0.19
C MET A 49 -2.53 -1.45 1.69
N ALA A 50 -3.04 -0.29 2.11
CA ALA A 50 -3.28 0.04 3.50
C ALA A 50 -4.42 -0.81 4.10
N ILE A 51 -5.53 -0.97 3.36
CA ILE A 51 -6.64 -1.85 3.76
C ILE A 51 -6.15 -3.29 3.89
N ASP A 52 -5.37 -3.79 2.95
CA ASP A 52 -4.80 -5.13 3.01
C ASP A 52 -3.95 -5.34 4.27
N TYR A 53 -3.06 -4.39 4.59
CA TYR A 53 -2.26 -4.47 5.80
C TYR A 53 -3.13 -4.47 7.08
N ILE A 54 -4.10 -3.56 7.17
CA ILE A 54 -5.01 -3.46 8.31
C ILE A 54 -5.84 -4.76 8.44
N THR A 55 -6.43 -5.24 7.35
CA THR A 55 -7.23 -6.47 7.35
C THR A 55 -6.40 -7.70 7.69
N GLY A 56 -5.15 -7.78 7.24
CA GLY A 56 -4.22 -8.85 7.61
C GLY A 56 -3.88 -8.87 9.10
N VAL A 57 -3.64 -7.71 9.70
CA VAL A 57 -3.42 -7.58 11.15
C VAL A 57 -4.68 -7.95 11.93
N LEU A 58 -5.85 -7.45 11.52
CA LEU A 58 -7.13 -7.77 12.16
C LEU A 58 -7.47 -9.26 12.07
N ALA A 59 -7.26 -9.88 10.91
CA ALA A 59 -7.51 -11.31 10.74
C ALA A 59 -6.65 -12.16 11.68
N ALA A 60 -5.37 -11.81 11.85
CA ALA A 60 -4.48 -12.49 12.78
C ALA A 60 -4.83 -12.23 14.25
N TYR A 61 -5.38 -11.06 14.58
CA TYR A 61 -5.88 -10.77 15.92
C TYR A 61 -7.17 -11.53 16.24
N ILE A 62 -8.09 -11.64 15.29
CA ILE A 62 -9.39 -12.31 15.46
C ILE A 62 -9.24 -13.83 15.54
N ASN A 63 -8.32 -14.40 14.76
CA ASN A 63 -8.16 -15.85 14.68
C ASN A 63 -6.93 -16.30 15.50
N PRO A 64 -7.10 -16.90 16.70
CA PRO A 64 -6.00 -17.19 17.62
C PRO A 64 -4.99 -18.22 17.07
N ASP A 65 -5.38 -19.01 16.08
CA ASP A 65 -4.49 -19.94 15.38
C ASP A 65 -3.53 -19.25 14.39
N LEU A 66 -3.82 -17.99 14.03
CA LEU A 66 -2.97 -17.16 13.17
C LEU A 66 -1.97 -16.37 14.02
N ALA A 67 -0.84 -16.98 14.36
CA ALA A 67 0.24 -16.27 15.05
C ALA A 67 0.79 -15.11 14.19
N LEU A 68 0.94 -13.93 14.81
CA LEU A 68 1.62 -12.79 14.21
C LEU A 68 3.11 -13.11 13.99
N ASN A 69 3.45 -13.54 12.78
CA ASN A 69 4.83 -13.76 12.38
C ASN A 69 5.38 -12.50 11.71
N SER A 70 6.27 -11.79 12.39
CA SER A 70 6.93 -10.58 11.89
C SER A 70 7.71 -10.80 10.60
N GLN A 71 8.27 -12.00 10.36
CA GLN A 71 8.92 -12.32 9.09
C GLN A 71 7.91 -12.40 7.94
N LYS A 72 6.70 -12.90 8.19
CA LYS A 72 5.62 -12.93 7.20
C LYS A 72 5.16 -11.50 6.89
N GLY A 73 5.00 -10.66 7.91
CA GLY A 73 4.68 -9.24 7.75
C GLY A 73 5.75 -8.50 6.95
N PHE A 74 7.02 -8.68 7.29
CA PHE A 74 8.15 -8.08 6.57
C PHE A 74 8.19 -8.49 5.09
N ARG A 75 8.00 -9.78 4.78
CA ARG A 75 7.87 -10.25 3.39
C ARG A 75 6.71 -9.58 2.65
N GLY A 76 5.58 -9.36 3.33
CA GLY A 76 4.45 -8.63 2.78
C GLY A 76 4.81 -7.19 2.40
N ILE A 77 5.51 -6.49 3.29
CA ILE A 77 5.99 -5.12 3.02
C ILE A 77 7.01 -5.09 1.89
N CYS A 78 7.96 -6.02 1.84
CA CYS A 78 8.91 -6.12 0.73
C CYS A 78 8.19 -6.29 -0.62
N LYS A 79 7.16 -7.14 -0.68
CA LYS A 79 6.34 -7.32 -1.90
C LYS A 79 5.67 -6.00 -2.32
N LYS A 80 5.06 -5.27 -1.39
CA LYS A 80 4.42 -3.98 -1.68
C LYS A 80 5.43 -2.94 -2.18
N ILE A 81 6.63 -2.88 -1.61
CA ILE A 81 7.72 -2.03 -2.11
C ILE A 81 8.09 -2.43 -3.54
N THR A 82 8.21 -3.72 -3.84
CA THR A 82 8.46 -4.19 -5.21
C THR A 82 7.36 -3.77 -6.19
N ILE A 83 6.09 -3.83 -5.77
CA ILE A 83 4.96 -3.33 -6.57
C ILE A 83 5.15 -1.85 -6.90
N LEU A 84 5.46 -1.00 -5.91
CA LEU A 84 5.67 0.43 -6.13
C LEU A 84 6.84 0.72 -7.08
N LEU A 85 7.93 -0.07 -7.00
CA LEU A 85 9.06 0.03 -7.93
C LEU A 85 8.65 -0.33 -9.37
N LEU A 86 7.79 -1.33 -9.55
CA LEU A 86 7.26 -1.69 -10.87
C LEU A 86 6.32 -0.61 -11.42
N VAL A 87 5.50 0.02 -10.57
CA VAL A 87 4.67 1.15 -10.99
C VAL A 87 5.55 2.35 -11.38
N ALA A 88 6.61 2.65 -10.62
CA ALA A 88 7.56 3.72 -10.98
C ALA A 88 8.22 3.46 -12.34
N LEU A 89 8.66 2.22 -12.58
CA LEU A 89 9.20 1.84 -13.88
C LEU A 89 8.17 2.04 -15.00
N ALA A 90 6.92 1.60 -14.78
CA ALA A 90 5.85 1.77 -15.76
C ALA A 90 5.55 3.26 -16.04
N HIS A 91 5.58 4.10 -15.00
CA HIS A 91 5.44 5.55 -15.12
C HIS A 91 6.56 6.17 -15.98
N GLU A 92 7.82 5.76 -15.78
CA GLU A 92 8.93 6.20 -16.64
C GLU A 92 8.76 5.77 -18.11
N ILE A 93 8.23 4.57 -18.35
CA ILE A 93 7.96 4.10 -19.72
C ILE A 93 6.83 4.93 -20.35
N ASP A 94 5.76 5.22 -19.61
CA ASP A 94 4.68 6.09 -20.09
C ASP A 94 5.18 7.50 -20.42
N LYS A 95 6.09 8.06 -19.61
CA LYS A 95 6.76 9.34 -19.91
C LYS A 95 7.62 9.25 -21.17
N ALA A 96 8.38 8.17 -21.34
CA ALA A 96 9.24 7.98 -22.51
C ALA A 96 8.45 7.75 -23.82
N THR A 97 7.28 7.11 -23.73
CA THR A 97 6.40 6.83 -24.88
C THR A 97 5.40 7.94 -25.16
N GLY A 98 5.14 8.82 -24.19
CA GLY A 98 4.14 9.89 -24.27
C GLY A 98 2.70 9.39 -24.19
N GLN A 99 2.47 8.16 -23.70
CA GLN A 99 1.15 7.56 -23.58
C GLN A 99 0.95 7.01 -22.16
N PRO A 100 -0.11 7.43 -21.42
CA PRO A 100 -0.34 6.99 -20.04
C PRO A 100 -1.10 5.65 -20.00
N ALA A 101 -0.54 4.60 -20.59
CA ALA A 101 -1.23 3.31 -20.75
C ALA A 101 -0.63 2.20 -19.87
N ILE A 102 0.69 2.13 -19.78
CA ILE A 102 1.40 1.01 -19.15
C ILE A 102 1.31 1.13 -17.65
N GLN A 103 1.51 2.34 -17.09
CA GLN A 103 1.35 2.59 -15.67
C GLN A 103 -0.06 2.23 -15.21
N SER A 104 -1.09 2.72 -15.91
CA SER A 104 -2.48 2.42 -15.60
C SER A 104 -2.73 0.91 -15.55
N LEU A 105 -2.26 0.17 -16.56
CA LEU A 105 -2.41 -1.28 -16.60
C LEU A 105 -1.74 -1.97 -15.39
N VAL A 106 -0.51 -1.58 -15.06
CA VAL A 106 0.25 -2.14 -13.94
C VAL A 106 -0.44 -1.84 -12.60
N VAL A 107 -0.92 -0.61 -12.42
CA VAL A 107 -1.65 -0.20 -11.21
C VAL A 107 -2.93 -1.01 -11.05
N TRP A 108 -3.76 -1.13 -12.11
CA TRP A 108 -5.00 -1.91 -12.05
C TRP A 108 -4.75 -3.40 -11.81
N PHE A 109 -3.68 -3.95 -12.38
CA PHE A 109 -3.28 -5.33 -12.12
C PHE A 109 -2.97 -5.56 -10.63
N PHE A 110 -2.12 -4.71 -10.03
CA PHE A 110 -1.78 -4.85 -8.63
C PHE A 110 -2.91 -4.46 -7.68
N LEU A 111 -3.81 -3.56 -8.09
CA LEU A 111 -5.02 -3.25 -7.34
C LEU A 111 -5.93 -4.49 -7.22
N GLY A 112 -6.05 -5.27 -8.30
CA GLY A 112 -6.72 -6.57 -8.27
C GLY A 112 -6.07 -7.56 -7.30
N ASN A 113 -4.73 -7.62 -7.29
CA ASN A 113 -3.97 -8.49 -6.38
C ASN A 113 -4.17 -8.11 -4.90
N GLU A 114 -4.20 -6.82 -4.60
CA GLU A 114 -4.52 -6.32 -3.26
C GLU A 114 -5.97 -6.64 -2.87
N GLY A 115 -6.92 -6.52 -3.81
CA GLY A 115 -8.30 -6.95 -3.62
C GLY A 115 -8.43 -8.43 -3.26
N LEU A 116 -7.67 -9.31 -3.92
CA LEU A 116 -7.61 -10.74 -3.60
C LEU A 116 -7.08 -11.00 -2.18
N SER A 117 -5.98 -10.32 -1.81
CA SER A 117 -5.39 -10.43 -0.47
C SER A 117 -6.35 -9.96 0.62
N ILE A 118 -7.10 -8.87 0.38
CA ILE A 118 -8.15 -8.38 1.28
C ILE A 118 -9.26 -9.42 1.46
N LEU A 119 -9.72 -10.05 0.38
CA LEU A 119 -10.75 -11.10 0.45
C LEU A 119 -10.25 -12.32 1.24
N GLU A 120 -8.98 -12.71 1.06
CA GLU A 120 -8.35 -13.79 1.82
C GLU A 120 -8.30 -13.43 3.32
N ASN A 121 -7.89 -12.21 3.67
CA ASN A 121 -7.84 -11.73 5.05
C ASN A 121 -9.25 -11.64 5.68
N ALA A 122 -10.25 -11.17 4.92
CA ALA A 122 -11.64 -11.15 5.37
C ALA A 122 -12.18 -12.57 5.66
N SER A 123 -11.86 -13.53 4.79
CA SER A 123 -12.19 -14.95 5.00
C SER A 123 -11.52 -15.51 6.27
N LYS A 124 -10.23 -15.21 6.47
CA LYS A 124 -9.48 -15.55 7.70
C LYS A 124 -10.04 -14.88 8.96
N ALA A 125 -10.64 -13.71 8.84
CA ALA A 125 -11.33 -13.03 9.95
C ALA A 125 -12.72 -13.61 10.25
N GLY A 126 -13.18 -14.63 9.51
CA GLY A 126 -14.45 -15.32 9.74
C GLY A 126 -15.64 -14.74 8.95
N LEU A 127 -15.41 -13.82 8.00
CA LEU A 127 -16.48 -13.36 7.12
C LEU A 127 -16.89 -14.48 6.15
N PRO A 128 -18.19 -14.64 5.85
CA PRO A 128 -18.68 -15.69 4.96
C PRO A 128 -18.37 -15.36 3.49
N ILE A 129 -17.12 -15.57 3.08
CA ILE A 129 -16.65 -15.41 1.70
C ILE A 129 -16.79 -16.77 1.00
N PRO A 130 -17.55 -16.89 -0.11
CA PRO A 130 -17.68 -18.14 -0.84
C PRO A 130 -16.32 -18.62 -1.37
N LYS A 131 -15.89 -19.84 -1.01
CA LYS A 131 -14.61 -20.41 -1.48
C LYS A 131 -14.46 -20.37 -3.00
N LYS A 132 -15.53 -20.66 -3.73
CA LYS A 132 -15.57 -20.57 -5.19
C LYS A 132 -15.18 -19.20 -5.74
N LEU A 133 -15.51 -18.11 -5.03
CA LEU A 133 -15.15 -16.76 -5.45
C LEU A 133 -13.64 -16.55 -5.35
N HIS A 134 -13.05 -16.92 -4.21
CA HIS A 134 -11.61 -16.89 -4.02
C HIS A 134 -10.89 -17.75 -5.06
N ASP A 135 -11.28 -19.03 -5.17
CA ASP A 135 -10.62 -19.99 -6.05
C ASP A 135 -10.70 -19.58 -7.53
N THR A 136 -11.83 -19.02 -7.98
CA THR A 136 -11.99 -18.56 -9.36
C THR A 136 -11.12 -17.34 -9.64
N LEU A 137 -11.05 -16.39 -8.71
CA LEU A 137 -10.25 -15.18 -8.90
C LEU A 137 -8.75 -15.47 -8.82
N GLU A 138 -8.32 -16.37 -7.94
CA GLU A 138 -6.93 -16.86 -7.85
C GLU A 138 -6.54 -17.62 -9.12
N GLN A 139 -7.40 -18.52 -9.63
CA GLN A 139 -7.17 -19.17 -10.91
C GLN A 139 -7.03 -18.17 -12.07
N LEU A 140 -7.78 -17.07 -12.09
CA LEU A 140 -7.64 -16.04 -13.12
C LEU A 140 -6.32 -15.25 -13.00
N ALA A 141 -5.80 -15.08 -11.78
CA ALA A 141 -4.48 -14.48 -11.55
C ALA A 141 -3.35 -15.42 -12.02
N ASP A 142 -3.46 -16.73 -11.72
CA ASP A 142 -2.42 -17.73 -11.98
C ASP A 142 -2.46 -18.34 -13.39
N SER A 143 -3.62 -18.36 -14.06
CA SER A 143 -3.83 -19.05 -15.35
C SER A 143 -3.07 -18.47 -16.55
N LYS A 144 -2.22 -17.47 -16.36
CA LYS A 144 -1.25 -17.02 -17.38
C LYS A 144 0.11 -17.72 -17.32
N GLU A 145 0.42 -18.50 -16.28
CA GLU A 145 1.67 -19.27 -16.21
C GLU A 145 1.61 -20.64 -16.93
N ALA A 146 0.41 -21.16 -17.22
CA ALA A 146 0.22 -22.52 -17.77
C ALA A 146 0.04 -22.59 -19.30
N LYS A 147 0.69 -21.70 -20.07
CA LYS A 147 0.89 -21.90 -21.52
C LYS A 147 2.33 -21.61 -21.90
N LYS A 148 3.19 -22.61 -21.66
CA LYS A 148 4.46 -22.79 -22.35
C LYS A 148 4.49 -24.18 -22.98
#